data_AF-A0A3C0CGA5-F1
#
_entry.id   AF-A0A3C0CGA5-F1
#
_cell.length_a   1.000
_cell.length_b   1.000
_cell.length_c   1.000
_cell.angle_alpha   90.00
_cell.angle_beta   90.00
_cell.angle_gamma   90.00
#
_symmetry.space_group_name_H-M   'P 1'
#
loop_
_entity.id
_entity.type
_entity.pdbx_description
1 polymer ?
#
loop_
_entity_poly.entity_id
_entity_poly.type
_entity_poly.pdbx_seq_one_letter_code
_entity_poly.pdbx_strand_id
1 'polypeptide(L)' 'MELNQIYTQILTEHNNSRRNKHPIENPTVTLKGVNPSCGDEIQLQLR' A
#
# COMPACT_ATOMS: atom_id res chain seq x y z
N MET A 1 -10.65 -3.16 -25.32
CA MET A 1 -9.92 -3.66 -24.14
C MET A 1 -10.95 -4.03 -23.10
N GLU A 2 -10.94 -5.26 -22.64
CA GLU A 2 -11.86 -5.71 -21.60
C GLU A 2 -11.54 -4.97 -20.30
N LEU A 3 -12.57 -4.51 -19.58
CA LEU A 3 -12.42 -3.72 -18.35
C LEU A 3 -11.52 -4.41 -17.30
N ASN A 4 -11.56 -5.73 -17.24
CA ASN A 4 -10.71 -6.54 -16.37
C ASN A 4 -9.22 -6.37 -16.67
N GLN A 5 -8.83 -6.24 -17.94
CA GLN A 5 -7.43 -6.05 -18.33
C GLN A 5 -6.91 -4.70 -17.85
N ILE A 6 -7.74 -3.66 -17.92
CA ILE A 6 -7.41 -2.32 -17.40
C ILE A 6 -7.19 -2.38 -15.89
N TYR A 7 -8.09 -3.05 -15.14
CA TYR A 7 -7.95 -3.18 -13.70
C TYR A 7 -6.69 -3.95 -13.29
N THR A 8 -6.40 -5.08 -13.96
CA THR A 8 -5.17 -5.85 -13.68
C THR A 8 -3.93 -4.99 -13.88
N GLN A 9 -3.85 -4.25 -15.00
CA GLN A 9 -2.70 -3.40 -15.29
C GLN A 9 -2.50 -2.34 -14.19
N ILE A 10 -3.58 -1.62 -13.82
CA ILE A 10 -3.52 -0.59 -12.77
C ILE A 10 -3.07 -1.19 -11.43
N LEU A 11 -3.63 -2.34 -11.04
CA LEU A 11 -3.24 -3.03 -9.81
C LEU A 11 -1.77 -3.42 -9.82
N THR A 12 -1.26 -3.95 -10.94
CA THR A 12 0.16 -4.29 -11.11
C THR A 12 1.05 -3.06 -10.99
N GLU A 13 0.68 -1.93 -11.62
CA GLU A 13 1.42 -0.68 -11.52
C GLU A 13 1.49 -0.16 -10.07
N HIS A 14 0.37 -0.16 -9.35
CA HIS A 14 0.34 0.26 -7.95
C HIS A 14 1.11 -0.68 -7.02
N ASN A 15 1.04 -2.00 -7.24
CA ASN A 15 1.77 -2.96 -6.44
C ASN A 15 3.29 -2.76 -6.59
N ASN A 16 3.77 -2.52 -7.82
CA ASN A 16 5.18 -2.30 -8.10
C ASN A 16 5.70 -0.91 -7.67
N SER A 17 4.81 0.07 -7.49
CA SER A 17 5.20 1.41 -7.08
C SER A 17 5.88 1.43 -5.71
N ARG A 18 7.01 2.16 -5.62
CA ARG A 18 7.78 2.37 -4.38
C ARG A 18 7.60 3.76 -3.77
N ARG A 19 6.80 4.64 -4.41
CA ARG A 19 6.73 6.08 -4.11
C ARG A 19 6.59 6.41 -2.61
N ASN A 20 5.71 5.70 -1.90
CA ASN A 20 5.46 5.92 -0.47
C ASN A 20 5.90 4.72 0.40
N LYS A 21 6.69 3.79 -0.15
CA LYS A 21 7.14 2.59 0.56
C LYS A 21 8.46 2.85 1.29
N HIS A 22 8.48 3.88 2.13
CA HIS A 22 9.62 4.27 2.94
C HIS A 22 9.14 4.94 4.23
N PRO A 23 9.98 4.99 5.28
CA PRO A 23 9.68 5.75 6.47
C PRO A 23 9.55 7.25 6.16
N ILE A 24 8.63 7.93 6.84
CA ILE A 24 8.51 9.39 6.82
C ILE A 24 9.34 9.95 7.97
N GLU A 25 10.12 10.99 7.72
CA GLU A 25 10.84 11.71 8.77
C GLU A 25 9.85 12.48 9.67
N ASN A 26 10.00 12.41 11.00
CA ASN A 26 9.15 13.10 11.98
C ASN A 26 7.62 12.99 11.70
N PRO A 27 7.05 11.77 11.66
CA PRO A 27 5.63 11.60 11.44
C PRO A 27 4.82 12.09 12.64
N THR A 28 3.68 12.74 12.39
CA THR A 28 2.74 13.18 13.42
C THR A 28 2.04 11.99 14.10
N VAL A 29 1.85 10.89 13.36
CA VAL A 29 1.30 9.65 13.88
C VAL A 29 1.87 8.44 13.14
N THR A 30 2.06 7.34 13.88
CA THR A 30 2.41 6.01 13.33
C THR A 30 1.45 4.97 13.89
N LEU A 31 0.81 4.18 13.01
CA LEU A 31 -0.10 3.11 13.41
C LEU A 31 0.22 1.82 12.65
N LYS A 32 0.15 0.69 13.36
CA LYS A 32 0.25 -0.66 12.80
C LYS A 32 -1.14 -1.27 12.67
N GLY A 33 -1.41 -1.88 11.52
CA GLY A 33 -2.59 -2.69 11.24
C GLY A 33 -2.18 -4.11 10.85
N VAL A 34 -3.00 -5.09 11.23
CA VAL A 34 -2.83 -6.50 10.88
C VAL A 34 -4.16 -7.04 10.39
N ASN A 35 -4.15 -7.72 9.25
CA ASN A 35 -5.29 -8.49 8.74
C ASN A 35 -5.15 -9.96 9.17
N PRO A 36 -5.80 -10.41 10.27
CA PRO A 36 -5.59 -11.75 10.82
C PRO A 36 -6.07 -12.87 9.90
N SER A 37 -6.96 -12.58 8.95
CA SER A 37 -7.50 -13.59 8.05
C SER A 37 -6.56 -13.98 6.91
N CYS A 38 -5.63 -13.09 6.53
CA CYS A 38 -4.69 -13.32 5.42
C CYS A 38 -3.22 -13.16 5.82
N GLY A 39 -2.95 -12.65 7.03
CA GLY A 39 -1.60 -12.44 7.55
C GLY A 39 -0.93 -11.16 7.04
N ASP A 40 -1.65 -10.29 6.35
CA ASP A 40 -1.09 -9.02 5.87
C ASP A 40 -0.80 -8.08 7.04
N GLU A 41 0.33 -7.39 6.97
CA GLU A 41 0.70 -6.34 7.92
C GLU A 41 0.95 -5.04 7.16
N ILE A 42 0.50 -3.93 7.75
CA ILE A 42 0.77 -2.59 7.25
C ILE A 42 1.11 -1.64 8.39
N GLN A 43 2.12 -0.80 8.16
CA GLN A 43 2.45 0.31 9.04
C GLN A 43 2.26 1.61 8.27
N LEU A 44 1.40 2.48 8.79
CA LEU A 44 1.13 3.79 8.20
C LEU A 44 1.79 4.87 9.06
N GLN A 45 2.50 5.76 8.38
CA GLN A 45 3.07 6.98 8.95
C GLN A 45 2.42 8.16 8.24
N LEU A 46 1.94 9.14 8.99
CA LEU A 46 1.34 10.36 8.44
C LEU A 46 2.12 11.57 8.95
N ARG A 47 2.28 12.56 8.08
CA ARG A 47 2.87 13.85 8.41
C ARG A 47 2.04 14.98 7.79
#